data_AF-A0A8T4CFZ1-F1
#
_entry.id   AF-A0A8T4CFZ1-F1
#
_cell.length_a   1.000
_cell.length_b   1.000
_cell.length_c   1.000
_cell.angle_alpha   90.00
_cell.angle_beta   90.00
_cell.angle_gamma   90.00
#
_symmetry.space_group_name_H-M   'P 1'
#
loop_
_entity.id
_entity.type
_entity.pdbx_description
1 polymer ?
#
loop_
_entity_poly.entity_id
_entity_poly.type
_entity_poly.pdbx_seq_one_letter_code
_entity_poly.pdbx_strand_id
1 'polypeptide(L)'
;MRFIADGMLGKLTRWLRMIGQDIKYSNQFEDEELIMTANKERRVLLTRDLELYQRAIAKGINAFYVEGRTEAEKLAELAKRFDFPLTIDLKRSRCP
;
A
#
# COMPACT_ATOMS: atom_id res chain seq x y z
N MET A 1 10.16 -3.06 3.04
CA MET A 1 9.46 -3.12 1.74
C MET A 1 8.99 -1.72 1.36
N ARG A 2 8.70 -1.45 0.09
CA ARG A 2 8.16 -0.14 -0.35
C ARG A 2 6.80 -0.34 -0.99
N PHE A 3 5.86 0.52 -0.64
CA PHE A 3 4.47 0.45 -1.07
C PHE A 3 4.08 1.74 -1.81
N ILE A 4 3.08 1.63 -2.67
CA ILE A 4 2.31 2.76 -3.18
C ILE A 4 0.83 2.40 -3.06
N ALA A 5 0.00 3.33 -2.63
CA ALA A 5 -1.43 3.12 -2.46
C ALA A 5 -2.26 4.16 -3.21
N ASP A 6 -3.43 3.71 -3.68
CA ASP A 6 -4.46 4.54 -4.29
C ASP A 6 -5.25 5.37 -3.25
N GLY A 7 -6.20 6.17 -3.74
CA GLY A 7 -7.09 6.97 -2.90
C GLY A 7 -7.94 6.17 -1.91
N MET A 8 -8.25 4.90 -2.21
CA MET A 8 -9.13 4.03 -1.43
C MET A 8 -8.51 3.59 -0.09
N LEU A 9 -7.19 3.71 0.04
CA LEU A 9 -6.41 3.26 1.19
C LEU A 9 -5.79 4.40 2.01
N GLY A 10 -6.38 5.60 1.98
CA GLY A 10 -5.85 6.77 2.70
C GLY A 10 -5.68 6.56 4.22
N LYS A 11 -6.69 5.98 4.90
CA LYS A 11 -6.60 5.66 6.34
C LYS A 11 -5.51 4.62 6.63
N LEU A 12 -5.46 3.56 5.82
CA LEU A 12 -4.47 2.50 5.94
C LEU A 12 -3.05 3.02 5.77
N THR A 13 -2.84 3.92 4.79
CA THR A 13 -1.56 4.58 4.54
C THR A 13 -1.05 5.30 5.79
N ARG A 14 -1.92 6.02 6.51
CA ARG A 14 -1.52 6.74 7.74
C ARG A 14 -0.99 5.76 8.80
N TRP A 15 -1.68 4.65 9.01
CA TRP A 15 -1.24 3.61 9.95
C TRP A 15 0.09 2.98 9.52
N LEU A 16 0.23 2.65 8.24
CA LEU A 16 1.45 2.09 7.68
C LEU A 16 2.66 3.03 7.88
N ARG A 17 2.48 4.35 7.73
CA ARG A 17 3.52 5.34 8.04
C ARG A 17 3.88 5.40 9.53
N MET A 18 2.88 5.34 10.42
CA MET A 18 3.08 5.35 11.87
C MET A 18 3.91 4.14 12.36
N ILE A 19 3.73 2.97 11.74
CA ILE A 19 4.52 1.76 12.04
C ILE A 19 5.83 1.68 11.22
N GLY A 20 6.19 2.75 10.51
CA GLY A 20 7.49 2.90 9.85
C GLY A 20 7.60 2.31 8.44
N GLN A 21 6.49 1.94 7.78
CA GLN A 21 6.52 1.47 6.40
C GLN A 21 6.78 2.61 5.41
N ASP A 22 7.57 2.32 4.38
CA ASP A 22 7.79 3.23 3.25
C ASP A 22 6.61 3.13 2.28
N ILE A 23 5.63 4.04 2.42
CA ILE A 23 4.45 4.06 1.56
C ILE A 23 4.23 5.43 0.93
N LYS A 24 4.17 5.44 -0.41
CA LYS A 24 3.64 6.56 -1.20
C LYS A 24 2.13 6.45 -1.26
N TYR A 25 1.48 7.61 -1.23
CA TYR A 25 0.04 7.72 -1.37
C TYR A 25 -0.26 8.93 -2.20
N SER A 26 -1.15 8.78 -3.17
CA SER A 26 -1.68 9.87 -3.95
C SER A 26 -3.16 9.63 -4.21
N ASN A 27 -3.98 10.61 -3.84
CA ASN A 27 -5.40 10.63 -4.20
C ASN A 27 -5.65 11.26 -5.58
N GLN A 28 -4.59 11.72 -6.24
CA GLN A 28 -4.65 12.44 -7.51
C GLN A 28 -4.03 11.68 -8.67
N PHE A 29 -3.35 10.56 -8.38
CA PHE A 29 -2.74 9.76 -9.43
C PHE A 29 -3.81 9.00 -10.18
N GLU A 30 -3.78 9.11 -11.50
CA GLU A 30 -4.50 8.20 -12.35
C GLU A 30 -3.92 6.78 -12.21
N ASP A 31 -4.73 5.76 -12.48
CA ASP A 31 -4.32 4.35 -12.41
C ASP A 31 -2.99 4.07 -13.13
N GLU A 32 -2.79 4.70 -14.29
CA GLU A 32 -1.58 4.51 -15.07
C GLU A 32 -0.34 5.09 -14.34
N GLU A 33 -0.47 6.23 -13.68
CA GLU A 33 0.60 6.82 -12.89
C GLU A 33 0.95 5.96 -11.67
N LEU A 34 -0.04 5.37 -11.01
CA LEU A 34 0.17 4.43 -9.91
C LEU A 34 0.96 3.20 -10.39
N ILE A 35 0.55 2.59 -11.51
CA ILE A 35 1.21 1.43 -12.12
C ILE A 35 2.64 1.77 -12.55
N MET A 36 2.83 2.88 -13.27
CA MET A 36 4.16 3.32 -13.72
C MET A 36 5.09 3.61 -12.55
N THR A 37 4.59 4.28 -11.50
CA THR A 37 5.38 4.59 -10.31
C THR A 37 5.73 3.33 -9.54
N ALA A 38 4.78 2.40 -9.38
CA ALA A 38 5.02 1.09 -8.77
C ALA A 38 6.15 0.34 -9.48
N ASN A 39 6.11 0.32 -10.81
CA ASN A 39 7.14 -0.32 -11.63
C ASN A 39 8.50 0.36 -11.49
N LYS A 40 8.55 1.67 -11.78
CA LYS A 40 9.79 2.46 -11.81
C LYS A 40 10.52 2.42 -10.47
N GLU A 41 9.77 2.50 -9.38
CA GLU A 41 10.32 2.54 -8.02
C GLU A 41 10.38 1.17 -7.33
N ARG A 42 10.01 0.08 -8.03
CA ARG A 42 9.93 -1.27 -7.46
C ARG A 42 9.14 -1.28 -6.15
N ARG A 43 7.94 -0.71 -6.17
CA ARG A 43 6.99 -0.68 -5.05
C ARG A 43 5.88 -1.69 -5.28
N VAL A 44 5.32 -2.21 -4.20
CA VAL A 44 4.08 -2.99 -4.25
C VAL A 44 2.91 -2.02 -4.31
N LEU A 45 2.07 -2.13 -5.34
CA LEU A 45 0.81 -1.39 -5.44
C LEU A 45 -0.23 -2.01 -4.51
N LEU A 46 -0.72 -1.26 -3.53
CA LEU A 46 -1.83 -1.63 -2.68
C LEU A 46 -3.09 -0.93 -3.19
N THR A 47 -4.17 -1.68 -3.39
CA THR A 47 -5.44 -1.11 -3.85
C THR A 47 -6.62 -1.96 -3.37
N ARG A 48 -7.79 -1.34 -3.28
CA ARG A 48 -9.08 -2.04 -3.14
C ARG A 48 -9.94 -1.94 -4.40
N ASP A 49 -9.40 -1.36 -5.46
CA ASP A 49 -10.00 -1.34 -6.78
C ASP A 49 -9.56 -2.60 -7.53
N LEU A 50 -10.54 -3.46 -7.84
CA LEU A 50 -10.30 -4.72 -8.51
C LEU A 50 -9.81 -4.51 -9.96
N GLU A 51 -10.29 -3.47 -10.64
CA GLU A 51 -9.91 -3.17 -12.01
C GLU A 51 -8.44 -2.70 -12.06
N LEU A 52 -8.06 -1.77 -11.18
CA LEU A 52 -6.68 -1.31 -11.04
C LEU A 52 -5.74 -2.48 -10.71
N TYR A 53 -6.13 -3.35 -9.77
CA TYR A 53 -5.36 -4.53 -9.42
C TYR A 53 -5.14 -5.45 -10.63
N GLN A 54 -6.21 -5.80 -11.35
CA GLN A 54 -6.14 -6.66 -12.53
C GLN A 54 -5.25 -6.04 -13.62
N ARG A 55 -5.39 -4.73 -13.88
CA ARG A 55 -4.55 -3.99 -14.83
C ARG A 55 -3.07 -4.02 -14.45
N ALA A 56 -2.76 -3.86 -13.16
CA ALA A 56 -1.39 -3.92 -12.67
C ALA A 56 -0.77 -5.32 -12.85
N ILE A 57 -1.51 -6.38 -12.48
CA ILE A 57 -1.08 -7.77 -12.66
C ILE A 57 -0.87 -8.11 -14.13
N ALA A 58 -1.79 -7.70 -15.01
CA ALA A 58 -1.67 -7.92 -16.45
C ALA A 58 -0.40 -7.26 -17.05
N LYS A 59 0.07 -6.17 -16.44
CA LYS A 59 1.31 -5.47 -16.80
C LYS A 59 2.57 -6.02 -16.09
N GLY A 60 2.44 -7.11 -15.32
CA GLY A 60 3.55 -7.71 -14.57
C GLY A 60 4.02 -6.89 -13.38
N ILE A 61 3.19 -5.95 -12.90
CA ILE A 61 3.52 -5.12 -11.74
C ILE A 61 3.19 -5.86 -10.46
N ASN A 62 4.06 -5.72 -9.46
CA ASN A 62 3.80 -6.26 -8.13
C ASN A 62 2.66 -5.48 -7.47
N ALA A 63 1.49 -6.11 -7.38
CA ALA A 63 0.29 -5.53 -6.81
C ALA A 63 -0.34 -6.48 -5.79
N PHE A 64 -1.05 -5.91 -4.83
CA PHE A 64 -1.77 -6.63 -3.79
C PHE A 64 -3.14 -5.99 -3.58
N TYR A 65 -4.18 -6.79 -3.83
CA TYR A 65 -5.55 -6.42 -3.54
C TYR A 65 -5.79 -6.55 -2.04
N VAL A 66 -6.14 -5.45 -1.38
CA VAL A 66 -6.32 -5.40 0.07
C VAL A 66 -7.74 -5.81 0.44
N GLU A 67 -7.86 -6.93 1.13
CA GLU A 67 -9.11 -7.43 1.64
C GLU A 67 -9.34 -6.95 3.10
N GLY A 68 -10.50 -7.26 3.67
CA GLY A 68 -10.84 -6.83 5.02
C GLY A 68 -11.80 -5.63 5.07
N ARG A 69 -12.66 -5.68 6.09
CA ARG A 69 -13.76 -4.74 6.33
C ARG A 69 -13.30 -3.60 7.23
N THR A 70 -12.44 -3.89 8.21
CA THR A 70 -11.91 -2.90 9.14
C THR A 70 -10.45 -2.53 8.82
N GLU A 71 -9.99 -1.37 9.29
CA GLU A 71 -8.58 -0.99 9.12
C GLU A 71 -7.62 -1.94 9.86
N ALA A 72 -8.04 -2.48 11.00
CA ALA A 72 -7.28 -3.46 11.75
C ALA A 72 -7.11 -4.78 10.97
N GLU A 73 -8.17 -5.25 10.31
CA GLU A 73 -8.11 -6.43 9.44
C GLU A 73 -7.15 -6.22 8.27
N LYS A 74 -7.25 -5.07 7.59
CA LYS A 74 -6.34 -4.72 6.48
C LYS A 74 -4.87 -4.67 6.93
N LEU A 75 -4.60 -4.07 8.08
CA LEU A 75 -3.25 -4.01 8.64
C LEU A 75 -2.72 -5.40 8.99
N ALA A 76 -3.55 -6.23 9.63
CA ALA A 76 -3.18 -7.60 9.99
C ALA A 76 -2.90 -8.47 8.76
N GLU A 77 -3.71 -8.32 7.71
CA GLU A 77 -3.48 -8.97 6.41
C GLU A 77 -2.13 -8.56 5.82
N LEU A 78 -1.87 -7.26 5.71
CA LEU A 78 -0.60 -6.76 5.16
C LEU A 78 0.60 -7.20 5.98
N ALA A 79 0.52 -7.11 7.32
CA ALA A 79 1.60 -7.53 8.21
C ALA A 79 1.92 -9.02 8.05
N LYS A 80 0.89 -9.86 7.95
CA LYS A 80 1.05 -11.30 7.72
C LYS A 80 1.60 -11.60 6.33
N ARG A 81 1.13 -10.91 5.29
CA ARG A 81 1.54 -11.13 3.90
C ARG A 81 2.98 -10.70 3.63
N PHE A 82 3.39 -9.60 4.25
CA PHE A 82 4.63 -8.89 3.96
C PHE A 82 5.66 -8.95 5.09
N ASP A 83 5.37 -9.74 6.13
CA ASP A 83 6.22 -10.04 7.26
C ASP A 83 6.82 -8.80 7.93
N PHE A 84 5.95 -7.89 8.37
CA PHE A 84 6.35 -6.72 9.14
C PHE A 84 5.62 -6.63 10.48
N PRO A 85 6.28 -6.10 11.53
CA PRO A 85 5.68 -6.02 12.86
C PRO A 85 4.59 -4.93 12.92
N LEU A 86 3.51 -5.22 13.65
CA LEU A 86 2.47 -4.24 14.02
C LEU A 86 2.84 -3.50 15.31
N THR A 87 4.04 -2.93 15.34
CA THR A 87 4.54 -2.18 16.50
C THR A 87 4.82 -0.73 16.10
N ILE A 88 4.37 0.21 16.91
CA ILE A 88 4.74 1.62 16.75
C ILE A 88 6.10 1.81 17.41
N ASP A 89 7.14 2.02 16.61
CA ASP A 89 8.45 2.46 17.09
C ASP A 89 8.59 3.95 16.82
N LEU A 90 8.60 4.75 17.90
CA LEU A 90 8.75 6.21 17.83
C LEU A 90 10.08 6.64 17.18
N LYS A 91 11.09 5.77 17.11
CA LYS A 91 12.37 6.05 16.43
C LYS A 91 12.32 5.82 14.91
N ARG A 92 11.33 5.05 14.43
CA ARG A 92 11.15 4.70 13.01
C ARG A 92 9.86 5.26 12.43
N SER A 93 9.04 5.94 13.25
CA SER A 93 7.80 6.52 12.80
C SER A 93 8.10 7.57 11.72
N ARG A 94 7.55 7.35 10.52
CA ARG A 94 7.55 8.37 9.49
C ARG A 94 6.36 9.25 9.79
N CYS A 95 6.53 10.23 10.67
CA CYS A 95 5.47 11.17 11.01
C CYS A 95 4.87 11.78 9.74
N PRO A 96 3.53 11.91 9.67
CA PRO A 96 2.82 12.47 8.52
C PRO A 96 3.11 13.96 8.30
#